data_AF-A0AAU7S1X9-F1
#
_entry.id   AF-A0AAU7S1X9-F1
#
_cell.length_a   1.000
_cell.length_b   1.000
_cell.length_c   1.000
_cell.angle_alpha   90.00
_cell.angle_beta   90.00
_cell.angle_gamma   90.00
#
_symmetry.space_group_name_H-M   'P 1'
#
loop_
_entity.id
_entity.type
_entity.pdbx_description
1 polymer ?
#
loop_
_entity_poly.entity_id
_entity_poly.type
_entity_poly.pdbx_seq_one_letter_code
_entity_poly.pdbx_strand_id
1 'polypeptide(L)'
;MFNSILTLIRGRAFDAEQAFIDRNAVSLLAQQIREAANAIQSARRAVAIAIAQNEQEKNRHAAIAGRIADLETRAVAALQKGSDELAREAAEAIAQLEAERDASGKAQAQFTQTIGKLKATVRISEARLQELQRGERLARATQQTQKLNAACDDNSGLATLDDAEETLARLQAYQSRCEIAASAMKEMDAASRQAHIIEKLANAGCGAPLGPSPDDVLARLRERMNSAA
;
A
#
# COMPACT_ATOMS: atom_id res chain seq x y z
N MET A 1 -52.10 -25.36 29.35
CA MET A 1 -50.73 -25.92 29.43
C MET A 1 -50.20 -26.28 28.04
N PHE A 2 -50.01 -25.31 27.14
CA PHE A 2 -49.41 -25.53 25.80
C PHE A 2 -48.50 -24.37 25.33
N ASN A 3 -48.13 -23.45 26.23
CA ASN A 3 -47.25 -22.31 25.89
C ASN A 3 -45.80 -22.47 26.35
N SER A 4 -45.45 -23.52 27.08
CA SER A 4 -44.08 -23.73 27.54
C SER A 4 -43.26 -24.65 26.63
N ILE A 5 -43.92 -25.43 25.76
CA ILE A 5 -43.25 -26.35 24.82
C ILE A 5 -42.86 -25.65 23.50
N LEU A 6 -43.60 -24.61 23.09
CA LEU A 6 -43.31 -23.83 21.88
C LEU A 6 -42.21 -22.77 22.05
N THR A 7 -41.88 -22.38 23.29
CA THR A 7 -40.79 -21.43 23.59
C THR A 7 -39.44 -22.15 23.68
N LEU A 8 -39.41 -23.42 24.06
CA LEU A 8 -38.18 -24.22 24.14
C LEU A 8 -37.67 -24.70 22.76
N ILE A 9 -38.51 -24.71 21.72
CA ILE A 9 -38.11 -25.06 20.34
C ILE A 9 -37.55 -23.84 19.57
N ARG A 10 -37.98 -22.61 19.90
CA ARG A 10 -37.40 -21.39 19.33
C ARG A 10 -36.04 -21.02 19.92
N GLY A 11 -35.76 -21.36 21.17
CA GLY A 11 -34.43 -21.19 21.76
C GLY A 11 -33.37 -22.10 21.12
N ARG A 12 -33.67 -23.40 20.96
CA ARG A 12 -32.70 -24.36 20.40
C ARG A 12 -32.46 -24.25 18.89
N ALA A 13 -33.45 -23.78 18.13
CA ALA A 13 -33.25 -23.50 16.70
C ALA A 13 -32.42 -22.22 16.47
N PHE A 14 -32.62 -21.18 17.27
CA PHE A 14 -31.84 -19.94 17.20
C PHE A 14 -30.39 -20.18 17.65
N ASP A 15 -30.18 -20.95 18.72
CA ASP A 15 -28.84 -21.34 19.17
C ASP A 15 -28.13 -22.27 18.16
N ALA A 16 -28.87 -23.14 17.44
CA ALA A 16 -28.29 -23.99 16.40
C ALA A 16 -27.98 -23.21 15.10
N GLU A 17 -28.79 -22.21 14.75
CA GLU A 17 -28.58 -21.33 13.60
C GLU A 17 -27.45 -20.33 13.89
N GLN A 18 -27.37 -19.77 15.09
CA GLN A 18 -26.24 -18.95 15.56
C GLN A 18 -24.97 -19.78 15.77
N ALA A 19 -25.03 -20.99 16.30
CA ALA A 19 -23.86 -21.87 16.36
C ALA A 19 -23.39 -22.30 14.97
N PHE A 20 -24.29 -22.49 14.00
CA PHE A 20 -23.91 -22.77 12.60
C PHE A 20 -23.34 -21.54 11.89
N ILE A 21 -23.92 -20.35 12.12
CA ILE A 21 -23.41 -19.07 11.64
C ILE A 21 -22.05 -18.79 12.28
N ASP A 22 -21.88 -18.90 13.59
CA ASP A 22 -20.59 -18.68 14.29
C ASP A 22 -19.52 -19.68 13.87
N ARG A 23 -19.89 -20.94 13.62
CA ARG A 23 -18.95 -21.97 13.13
C ARG A 23 -18.47 -21.68 11.72
N ASN A 24 -19.26 -20.99 10.90
CA ASN A 24 -18.93 -20.62 9.51
C ASN A 24 -18.60 -19.13 9.32
N ALA A 25 -18.83 -18.25 10.30
CA ALA A 25 -18.71 -16.80 10.19
C ALA A 25 -17.26 -16.38 9.93
N VAL A 26 -16.31 -17.03 10.60
CA VAL A 26 -14.87 -16.82 10.36
C VAL A 26 -14.47 -17.25 8.94
N SER A 27 -15.07 -18.33 8.42
CA SER A 27 -14.82 -18.80 7.05
C SER A 27 -15.43 -17.86 6.00
N LEU A 28 -16.66 -17.40 6.22
CA LEU A 28 -17.34 -16.42 5.38
C LEU A 28 -16.60 -15.08 5.37
N LEU A 29 -16.17 -14.59 6.53
CA LEU A 29 -15.33 -13.38 6.64
C LEU A 29 -14.02 -13.55 5.88
N ALA A 30 -13.35 -14.69 6.00
CA ALA A 30 -12.11 -14.99 5.26
C ALA A 30 -12.34 -15.04 3.73
N GLN A 31 -13.51 -15.50 3.28
CA GLN A 31 -13.89 -15.45 1.87
C GLN A 31 -14.13 -14.00 1.42
N GLN A 32 -14.93 -13.23 2.15
CA GLN A 32 -15.22 -11.82 1.85
C GLN A 32 -13.94 -10.97 1.82
N ILE A 33 -12.98 -11.24 2.70
CA ILE A 33 -11.65 -10.61 2.71
C ILE A 33 -10.87 -10.94 1.43
N ARG A 34 -10.90 -12.20 0.97
CA ARG A 34 -10.24 -12.60 -0.28
C ARG A 34 -10.89 -11.95 -1.51
N GLU A 35 -12.22 -11.89 -1.55
CA GLU A 35 -12.95 -11.20 -2.62
C GLU A 35 -12.64 -9.70 -2.64
N ALA A 36 -12.63 -9.05 -1.48
CA ALA A 36 -12.25 -7.65 -1.34
C ALA A 36 -10.80 -7.40 -1.79
N ALA A 37 -9.86 -8.29 -1.44
CA ALA A 37 -8.47 -8.20 -1.89
C ALA A 37 -8.34 -8.29 -3.42
N ASN A 38 -9.08 -9.21 -4.05
CA ASN A 38 -9.10 -9.34 -5.52
C ASN A 38 -9.69 -8.09 -6.19
N ALA A 39 -10.77 -7.52 -5.63
CA ALA A 39 -11.38 -6.29 -6.12
C ALA A 39 -10.40 -5.11 -6.04
N ILE A 40 -9.65 -4.98 -4.93
CA ILE A 40 -8.61 -3.97 -4.76
C ILE A 40 -7.48 -4.16 -5.77
N GLN A 41 -7.05 -5.40 -6.04
CA GLN A 41 -6.03 -5.67 -7.04
C GLN A 41 -6.49 -5.25 -8.45
N SER A 42 -7.74 -5.55 -8.81
CA SER A 42 -8.33 -5.09 -10.08
C SER A 42 -8.42 -3.57 -10.15
N ALA A 43 -8.79 -2.89 -9.07
CA ALA A 43 -8.79 -1.44 -8.99
C ALA A 43 -7.38 -0.84 -9.17
N ARG A 44 -6.33 -1.47 -8.61
CA ARG A 44 -4.93 -1.07 -8.84
C ARG A 44 -4.52 -1.18 -10.29
N ARG A 45 -4.93 -2.25 -10.98
CA ARG A 45 -4.68 -2.41 -12.43
C ARG A 45 -5.39 -1.31 -13.23
N ALA A 46 -6.65 -1.02 -12.90
CA ALA A 46 -7.39 0.06 -13.55
C ALA A 46 -6.73 1.43 -13.34
N VAL A 47 -6.23 1.72 -12.13
CA VAL A 47 -5.44 2.92 -11.85
C VAL A 47 -4.17 2.97 -12.70
N ALA A 48 -3.44 1.85 -12.83
CA ALA A 48 -2.23 1.79 -13.63
C ALA A 48 -2.50 2.05 -15.12
N ILE A 49 -3.58 1.48 -15.66
CA ILE A 49 -4.03 1.73 -17.04
C ILE A 49 -4.37 3.22 -17.23
N ALA A 50 -5.13 3.82 -16.29
CA ALA A 50 -5.47 5.23 -16.35
C ALA A 50 -4.22 6.14 -16.31
N ILE A 51 -3.22 5.79 -15.50
CA ILE A 51 -1.93 6.49 -15.45
C ILE A 51 -1.21 6.39 -16.81
N ALA A 52 -1.15 5.19 -17.39
CA ALA A 52 -0.51 4.99 -18.70
C ALA A 52 -1.21 5.81 -19.80
N GLN A 53 -2.54 5.84 -19.81
CA GLN A 53 -3.32 6.66 -20.74
C GLN A 53 -3.08 8.16 -20.54
N ASN A 54 -3.02 8.62 -19.28
CA ASN A 54 -2.70 10.01 -18.99
C ASN A 54 -1.30 10.40 -19.49
N GLU A 55 -0.32 9.50 -19.35
CA GLU A 55 1.03 9.75 -19.84
C GLU A 55 1.09 9.78 -21.38
N GLN A 56 0.33 8.91 -22.06
CA GLN A 56 0.18 8.97 -23.50
C GLN A 56 -0.42 10.30 -23.96
N GLU A 57 -1.45 10.80 -23.28
CA GLU A 57 -2.06 12.10 -23.58
C GLU A 57 -1.10 13.27 -23.33
N LYS A 58 -0.26 13.22 -22.29
CA LYS A 58 0.80 14.22 -22.08
C LYS A 58 1.80 14.23 -23.22
N ASN A 59 2.25 13.06 -23.66
CA ASN A 59 3.19 12.94 -24.78
C ASN A 59 2.57 13.49 -26.07
N ARG A 60 1.28 13.20 -26.33
CA ARG A 60 0.55 13.75 -27.47
C ARG A 60 0.48 15.28 -27.40
N HIS A 61 0.12 15.83 -26.26
CA HIS A 61 0.08 17.29 -26.06
C HIS A 61 1.44 17.95 -26.26
N ALA A 62 2.51 17.34 -25.74
CA ALA A 62 3.87 17.83 -25.94
C ALA A 62 4.26 17.81 -27.43
N ALA A 63 3.88 16.78 -28.17
CA ALA A 63 4.12 16.70 -29.61
C ALA A 63 3.35 17.77 -30.39
N ILE A 64 2.08 18.03 -30.03
CA ILE A 64 1.28 19.11 -30.65
C ILE A 64 1.90 20.47 -30.34
N ALA A 65 2.29 20.73 -29.09
CA ALA A 65 2.96 21.97 -28.69
C ALA A 65 4.28 22.20 -29.45
N GLY A 66 5.07 21.14 -29.66
CA GLY A 66 6.29 21.21 -30.47
C GLY A 66 6.00 21.55 -31.95
N ARG A 67 4.94 20.98 -32.53
CA ARG A 67 4.52 21.29 -33.90
C ARG A 67 4.05 22.73 -34.05
N ILE A 68 3.32 23.25 -33.06
CA ILE A 68 2.90 24.66 -33.02
C ILE A 68 4.14 25.57 -33.03
N ALA A 69 5.12 25.33 -32.16
CA ALA A 69 6.33 26.14 -32.09
C ALA A 69 7.17 26.12 -33.39
N ASP A 70 7.27 24.95 -34.07
CA ASP A 70 7.93 24.86 -35.37
C ASP A 70 7.18 25.65 -36.45
N LEU A 71 5.84 25.52 -36.50
CA LEU A 71 5.01 26.28 -37.44
C LEU A 71 5.05 27.79 -37.17
N GLU A 72 5.04 28.22 -35.92
CA GLU A 72 5.19 29.64 -35.53
C GLU A 72 6.51 30.21 -36.04
N THR A 73 7.61 29.47 -35.84
CA THR A 73 8.94 29.88 -36.32
C THR A 73 8.96 30.03 -37.85
N ARG A 74 8.34 29.08 -38.57
CA ARG A 74 8.24 29.12 -40.04
C ARG A 74 7.30 30.22 -40.54
N ALA A 75 6.18 30.45 -39.85
CA ALA A 75 5.22 31.50 -40.17
C ALA A 75 5.87 32.89 -40.05
N VAL A 76 6.63 33.13 -38.98
CA VAL A 76 7.40 34.37 -38.80
C VAL A 76 8.44 34.53 -39.92
N ALA A 77 9.14 33.46 -40.30
CA ALA A 77 10.09 33.51 -41.41
C ALA A 77 9.42 33.79 -42.77
N ALA A 78 8.19 33.30 -42.99
CA ALA A 78 7.41 33.58 -44.19
C ALA A 78 6.97 35.05 -44.25
N LEU A 79 6.51 35.62 -43.12
CA LEU A 79 6.17 37.03 -42.99
C LEU A 79 7.38 37.93 -43.26
N GLN A 80 8.55 37.59 -42.73
CA GLN A 80 9.80 38.34 -42.97
C GLN A 80 10.21 38.34 -44.45
N LYS A 81 9.81 37.31 -45.21
CA LYS A 81 10.06 37.20 -46.65
C LYS A 81 8.93 37.80 -47.51
N GLY A 82 7.93 38.43 -46.89
CA GLY A 82 6.78 39.03 -47.59
C GLY A 82 5.84 38.00 -48.23
N SER A 83 5.86 36.76 -47.75
CA SER A 83 4.99 35.68 -48.23
C SER A 83 3.73 35.57 -47.37
N ASP A 84 2.86 36.57 -47.45
CA ASP A 84 1.67 36.70 -46.60
C ASP A 84 0.69 35.52 -46.74
N GLU A 85 0.57 34.94 -47.94
CA GLU A 85 -0.30 33.78 -48.17
C GLU A 85 0.18 32.54 -47.40
N LEU A 86 1.48 32.25 -47.43
CA LEU A 86 2.07 31.12 -46.68
C LEU A 86 1.99 31.35 -45.17
N ALA A 87 2.12 32.61 -44.73
CA ALA A 87 1.94 32.96 -43.33
C ALA A 87 0.49 32.78 -42.87
N ARG A 88 -0.49 33.09 -43.74
CA ARG A 88 -1.91 32.88 -43.49
C ARG A 88 -2.25 31.39 -43.37
N GLU A 89 -1.78 30.57 -44.30
CA GLU A 89 -1.95 29.10 -44.22
C GLU A 89 -1.33 28.52 -42.94
N ALA A 90 -0.14 28.99 -42.56
CA ALA A 90 0.50 28.57 -41.33
C ALA A 90 -0.31 28.99 -40.08
N ALA A 91 -0.88 30.21 -40.07
CA ALA A 91 -1.75 30.67 -38.99
C ALA A 91 -3.03 29.84 -38.86
N GLU A 92 -3.65 29.45 -39.99
CA GLU A 92 -4.81 28.56 -39.99
C GLU A 92 -4.47 27.17 -39.44
N ALA A 93 -3.31 26.62 -39.81
CA ALA A 93 -2.82 25.35 -39.26
C ALA A 93 -2.51 25.43 -37.76
N ILE A 94 -1.89 26.52 -37.30
CA ILE A 94 -1.62 26.76 -35.88
C ILE A 94 -2.93 26.82 -35.10
N ALA A 95 -3.92 27.57 -35.56
CA ALA A 95 -5.22 27.67 -34.88
C ALA A 95 -5.91 26.30 -34.71
N GLN A 96 -5.83 25.43 -35.71
CA GLN A 96 -6.34 24.05 -35.61
C GLN A 96 -5.59 23.23 -34.56
N LEU A 97 -4.25 23.31 -34.54
CA LEU A 97 -3.42 22.60 -33.57
C LEU A 97 -3.61 23.14 -32.14
N GLU A 98 -3.83 24.44 -31.97
CA GLU A 98 -4.15 25.03 -30.66
C GLU A 98 -5.49 24.53 -30.12
N ALA A 99 -6.51 24.42 -30.97
CA ALA A 99 -7.78 23.83 -30.58
C ALA A 99 -7.61 22.36 -30.14
N GLU A 100 -6.77 21.58 -30.84
CA GLU A 100 -6.46 20.19 -30.46
C GLU A 100 -5.64 20.13 -29.15
N ARG A 101 -4.66 21.01 -28.97
CA ARG A 101 -3.88 21.15 -27.73
C ARG A 101 -4.80 21.42 -26.54
N ASP A 102 -5.70 22.39 -26.67
CA ASP A 102 -6.61 22.78 -25.60
C ASP A 102 -7.60 21.67 -25.26
N ALA A 103 -8.08 20.91 -26.26
CA ALA A 103 -8.89 19.71 -26.04
C ALA A 103 -8.10 18.63 -25.29
N SER A 104 -6.84 18.37 -25.67
CA SER A 104 -5.97 17.42 -24.96
C SER A 104 -5.66 17.88 -23.53
N GLY A 105 -5.45 19.18 -23.30
CA GLY A 105 -5.26 19.76 -21.97
C GLY A 105 -6.46 19.54 -21.05
N LYS A 106 -7.69 19.71 -21.56
CA LYS A 106 -8.92 19.39 -20.81
C LYS A 106 -9.01 17.91 -20.47
N ALA A 107 -8.69 17.03 -21.41
CA ALA A 107 -8.66 15.58 -21.17
C ALA A 107 -7.64 15.21 -20.09
N GLN A 108 -6.44 15.78 -20.12
CA GLN A 108 -5.41 15.55 -19.10
C GLN A 108 -5.85 16.00 -17.70
N ALA A 109 -6.54 17.14 -17.59
CA ALA A 109 -7.07 17.61 -16.32
C ALA A 109 -8.09 16.62 -15.74
N GLN A 110 -8.99 16.10 -16.59
CA GLN A 110 -9.98 15.08 -16.19
C GLN A 110 -9.31 13.77 -15.77
N PHE A 111 -8.31 13.30 -16.52
CA PHE A 111 -7.54 12.11 -16.16
C PHE A 111 -6.83 12.29 -14.82
N THR A 112 -6.17 13.43 -14.60
CA THR A 112 -5.44 13.73 -13.36
C THR A 112 -6.39 13.72 -12.15
N GLN A 113 -7.55 14.36 -12.27
CA GLN A 113 -8.57 14.35 -11.22
C GLN A 113 -9.09 12.93 -10.94
N THR A 114 -9.38 12.16 -11.99
CA THR A 114 -9.93 10.81 -11.89
C THR A 114 -8.91 9.85 -11.26
N ILE A 115 -7.66 9.88 -11.71
CA ILE A 115 -6.55 9.11 -11.13
C ILE A 115 -6.37 9.45 -9.65
N GLY A 116 -6.42 10.74 -9.30
CA GLY A 116 -6.33 11.19 -7.91
C GLY A 116 -7.43 10.56 -7.03
N LYS A 117 -8.69 10.63 -7.49
CA LYS A 117 -9.83 10.01 -6.81
C LYS A 117 -9.68 8.50 -6.68
N LEU A 118 -9.34 7.80 -7.76
CA LEU A 118 -9.18 6.34 -7.72
C LEU A 118 -8.04 5.92 -6.78
N LYS A 119 -6.90 6.63 -6.80
CA LYS A 119 -5.79 6.35 -5.87
C LYS A 119 -6.19 6.54 -4.42
N ALA A 120 -6.96 7.58 -4.10
CA ALA A 120 -7.47 7.81 -2.76
C ALA A 120 -8.42 6.68 -2.32
N THR A 121 -9.36 6.30 -3.18
CA THR A 121 -10.30 5.19 -2.90
C THR A 121 -9.56 3.87 -2.69
N VAL A 122 -8.59 3.54 -3.54
CA VAL A 122 -7.77 2.32 -3.40
C VAL A 122 -7.04 2.31 -2.06
N ARG A 123 -6.41 3.43 -1.65
CA ARG A 123 -5.72 3.53 -0.35
C ARG A 123 -6.66 3.31 0.84
N ILE A 124 -7.84 3.93 0.81
CA ILE A 124 -8.84 3.75 1.87
C ILE A 124 -9.30 2.29 1.94
N SER A 125 -9.56 1.67 0.80
CA SER A 125 -9.96 0.27 0.71
C SER A 125 -8.86 -0.68 1.18
N GLU A 126 -7.59 -0.41 0.86
CA GLU A 126 -6.43 -1.16 1.35
C GLU A 126 -6.29 -1.08 2.87
N ALA A 127 -6.46 0.11 3.47
CA ALA A 127 -6.42 0.28 4.92
C ALA A 127 -7.53 -0.52 5.61
N ARG A 128 -8.76 -0.45 5.09
CA ARG A 128 -9.90 -1.24 5.59
C ARG A 128 -9.67 -2.74 5.46
N LEU A 129 -9.09 -3.19 4.35
CA LEU A 129 -8.74 -4.61 4.16
C LEU A 129 -7.74 -5.08 5.23
N GLN A 130 -6.73 -4.28 5.54
CA GLN A 130 -5.76 -4.61 6.59
C GLN A 130 -6.39 -4.66 7.99
N GLU A 131 -7.37 -3.80 8.28
CA GLU A 131 -8.16 -3.87 9.52
C GLU A 131 -9.00 -5.15 9.57
N LEU A 132 -9.72 -5.49 8.50
CA LEU A 132 -10.51 -6.72 8.43
C LEU A 132 -9.64 -7.98 8.57
N GLN A 133 -8.46 -8.00 7.94
CA GLN A 133 -7.50 -9.10 8.08
C GLN A 133 -6.97 -9.25 9.51
N ARG A 134 -6.73 -8.14 10.22
CA ARG A 134 -6.37 -8.17 11.64
C ARG A 134 -7.52 -8.71 12.49
N GLY A 135 -8.75 -8.25 12.24
CA GLY A 135 -9.96 -8.75 12.89
C GLY A 135 -10.20 -10.24 12.67
N GLU A 136 -10.00 -10.74 11.45
CA GLU A 136 -10.12 -12.16 11.12
C GLU A 136 -9.12 -13.03 11.90
N ARG A 137 -7.85 -12.59 11.99
CA ARG A 137 -6.82 -13.30 12.77
C ARG A 137 -7.19 -13.38 14.25
N LEU A 138 -7.69 -12.29 14.83
CA LEU A 138 -8.13 -12.25 16.21
C LEU A 138 -9.35 -13.18 16.42
N ALA A 139 -10.36 -13.09 15.56
CA ALA A 139 -11.55 -13.94 15.63
C ALA A 139 -11.19 -15.44 15.51
N ARG A 140 -10.27 -15.79 14.61
CA ARG A 140 -9.77 -17.16 14.47
C ARG A 140 -9.02 -17.62 15.72
N ALA A 141 -8.18 -16.77 16.33
CA ALA A 141 -7.49 -17.10 17.57
C ALA A 141 -8.49 -17.37 18.72
N THR A 142 -9.47 -16.49 18.90
CA THR A 142 -10.53 -16.65 19.91
C THR A 142 -11.34 -17.94 19.69
N GLN A 143 -11.69 -18.27 18.45
CA GLN A 143 -12.41 -19.50 18.13
C GLN A 143 -11.58 -20.75 18.47
N GLN A 144 -10.25 -20.73 18.28
CA GLN A 144 -9.38 -21.84 18.66
C GLN A 144 -9.27 -21.99 20.18
N THR A 145 -9.13 -20.88 20.92
CA THR A 145 -9.14 -20.90 22.39
C THR A 145 -10.46 -21.46 22.94
N GLN A 146 -11.61 -21.04 22.40
CA GLN A 146 -12.91 -21.57 22.80
C GLN A 146 -13.05 -23.07 22.52
N LYS A 147 -12.54 -23.57 21.39
CA LYS A 147 -12.52 -25.01 21.08
C LYS A 147 -11.62 -25.81 22.03
N LEU A 148 -10.45 -25.26 22.39
CA LEU A 148 -9.55 -25.88 23.36
C LEU A 148 -10.19 -25.95 24.75
N ASN A 149 -10.82 -24.87 25.21
CA ASN A 149 -11.53 -24.85 26.50
C ASN A 149 -12.68 -25.86 26.52
N ALA A 150 -13.51 -25.91 25.46
CA ALA A 150 -14.59 -26.88 25.35
C ALA A 150 -14.09 -28.35 25.29
N ALA A 151 -12.93 -28.60 24.69
CA ALA A 151 -12.31 -29.93 24.67
C ALA A 151 -11.69 -30.32 26.02
N CYS A 152 -11.28 -29.35 26.84
CA CYS A 152 -10.82 -29.56 28.21
C CYS A 152 -11.98 -29.81 29.19
N ASP A 153 -13.18 -29.27 28.94
CA ASP A 153 -14.37 -29.50 29.77
C ASP A 153 -14.95 -30.93 29.65
N ASP A 154 -14.63 -31.67 28.58
CA ASP A 154 -15.20 -33.00 28.29
C ASP A 154 -14.43 -34.18 28.96
N ASN A 155 -13.40 -33.93 29.78
CA ASN A 155 -12.71 -35.01 30.52
C ASN A 155 -12.08 -34.57 31.87
N SER A 156 -12.78 -34.85 32.97
CA SER A 156 -12.24 -35.07 34.35
C SER A 156 -11.48 -33.94 35.10
N GLY A 157 -12.07 -32.75 35.19
CA GLY A 157 -12.49 -32.10 36.45
C GLY A 157 -11.58 -31.75 37.65
N LEU A 158 -10.40 -32.34 37.94
CA LEU A 158 -9.74 -32.03 39.25
C LEU A 158 -8.19 -31.94 39.27
N ALA A 159 -7.48 -32.13 38.15
CA ALA A 159 -6.02 -31.99 38.11
C ALA A 159 -5.53 -30.65 37.50
N THR A 160 -6.44 -29.82 36.99
CA THR A 160 -6.11 -28.76 36.02
C THR A 160 -6.00 -27.35 36.58
N LEU A 161 -6.23 -27.11 37.88
CA LEU A 161 -6.06 -25.76 38.44
C LEU A 161 -4.57 -25.43 38.70
N ASP A 162 -3.81 -26.35 39.29
CA ASP A 162 -2.35 -26.18 39.47
C ASP A 162 -1.61 -26.14 38.12
N ASP A 163 -1.99 -27.02 37.17
CA ASP A 163 -1.40 -27.00 35.81
C ASP A 163 -1.83 -25.76 35.02
N ALA A 164 -3.05 -25.23 35.24
CA ALA A 164 -3.48 -23.97 34.61
C ALA A 164 -2.77 -22.75 35.20
N GLU A 165 -2.50 -22.74 36.51
CA GLU A 165 -1.71 -21.69 37.15
C GLU A 165 -0.24 -21.74 36.68
N GLU A 166 0.35 -22.92 36.56
CA GLU A 166 1.70 -23.09 36.02
C GLU A 166 1.77 -22.73 34.52
N THR A 167 0.76 -23.10 33.74
CA THR A 167 0.67 -22.75 32.31
C THR A 167 0.41 -21.27 32.11
N LEU A 168 -0.39 -20.62 32.95
CA LEU A 168 -0.65 -19.18 32.91
C LEU A 168 0.59 -18.39 33.31
N ALA A 169 1.35 -18.84 34.32
CA ALA A 169 2.67 -18.29 34.65
C ALA A 169 3.66 -18.42 33.48
N ARG A 170 3.64 -19.56 32.78
CA ARG A 170 4.49 -19.80 31.60
C ARG A 170 4.07 -18.97 30.38
N LEU A 171 2.76 -18.76 30.19
CA LEU A 171 2.21 -17.95 29.09
C LEU A 171 2.47 -16.45 29.32
N GLN A 172 2.34 -15.98 30.56
CA GLN A 172 2.70 -14.60 30.94
C GLN A 172 4.20 -14.35 30.79
N ALA A 173 5.04 -15.32 31.17
CA ALA A 173 6.49 -15.25 30.92
C ALA A 173 6.83 -15.25 29.42
N TYR A 174 6.08 -15.98 28.59
CA TYR A 174 6.25 -15.96 27.14
C TYR A 174 5.77 -14.64 26.51
N GLN A 175 4.63 -14.10 26.94
CA GLN A 175 4.10 -12.82 26.47
C GLN A 175 5.01 -11.66 26.87
N SER A 176 5.52 -11.61 28.11
CA SER A 176 6.48 -10.58 28.51
C SER A 176 7.78 -10.69 27.71
N ARG A 177 8.24 -11.91 27.41
CA ARG A 177 9.43 -12.13 26.57
C ARG A 177 9.21 -11.72 25.12
N CYS A 178 8.02 -11.93 24.57
CA CYS A 178 7.64 -11.43 23.25
C CYS A 178 7.49 -9.91 23.21
N GLU A 179 6.94 -9.28 24.25
CA GLU A 179 6.84 -7.82 24.37
C GLU A 179 8.21 -7.17 24.56
N ILE A 180 9.10 -7.78 25.35
CA ILE A 180 10.50 -7.37 25.49
C ILE A 180 11.24 -7.54 24.16
N ALA A 181 11.02 -8.64 23.43
CA ALA A 181 11.61 -8.82 22.10
C ALA A 181 11.06 -7.83 21.07
N ALA A 182 9.77 -7.51 21.10
CA ALA A 182 9.13 -6.56 20.20
C ALA A 182 9.53 -5.11 20.52
N SER A 183 9.71 -4.76 21.78
CA SER A 183 10.25 -3.45 22.19
C SER A 183 11.72 -3.32 21.84
N ALA A 184 12.54 -4.34 22.09
CA ALA A 184 13.94 -4.38 21.66
C ALA A 184 14.07 -4.26 20.13
N MET A 185 13.23 -4.95 19.34
CA MET A 185 13.20 -4.79 17.88
C MET A 185 12.79 -3.38 17.46
N LYS A 186 11.81 -2.75 18.12
CA LYS A 186 11.42 -1.36 17.85
C LYS A 186 12.53 -0.36 18.18
N GLU A 187 13.27 -0.58 19.26
CA GLU A 187 14.42 0.22 19.64
C GLU A 187 15.59 0.03 18.66
N MET A 188 15.86 -1.20 18.22
CA MET A 188 16.85 -1.49 17.18
C MET A 188 16.48 -0.85 15.83
N ASP A 189 15.20 -0.87 15.43
CA ASP A 189 14.71 -0.20 14.22
C ASP A 189 14.74 1.33 14.34
N ALA A 190 14.50 1.88 15.54
CA ALA A 190 14.64 3.30 15.80
C ALA A 190 16.11 3.74 15.75
N ALA A 191 17.00 2.98 16.39
CA ALA A 191 18.44 3.20 16.37
C ALA A 191 19.03 3.02 14.97
N SER A 192 18.55 2.04 14.18
CA SER A 192 18.95 1.83 12.79
C SER A 192 18.46 2.97 11.88
N ARG A 193 17.23 3.47 12.09
CA ARG A 193 16.76 4.68 11.39
C ARG A 193 17.54 5.93 11.78
N GLN A 194 17.90 6.09 13.05
CA GLN A 194 18.73 7.21 13.50
C GLN A 194 20.15 7.09 12.95
N ALA A 195 20.76 5.91 12.96
CA ALA A 195 22.05 5.65 12.34
C ALA A 195 22.03 5.93 10.83
N HIS A 196 20.97 5.50 10.12
CA HIS A 196 20.81 5.75 8.69
C HIS A 196 20.55 7.24 8.37
N ILE A 197 19.86 7.96 9.25
CA ILE A 197 19.66 9.41 9.12
C ILE A 197 20.97 10.16 9.39
N ILE A 198 21.71 9.76 10.42
CA ILE A 198 23.01 10.34 10.75
C ILE A 198 24.03 10.05 9.64
N GLU A 199 24.05 8.86 9.07
CA GLU A 199 24.89 8.48 7.93
C GLU A 199 24.51 9.27 6.66
N LYS A 200 23.21 9.50 6.41
CA LYS A 200 22.73 10.37 5.32
C LYS A 200 23.11 11.84 5.53
N LEU A 201 23.04 12.34 6.77
CA LEU A 201 23.41 13.72 7.10
C LEU A 201 24.92 13.92 7.01
N ALA A 202 25.73 12.94 7.46
CA ALA A 202 27.18 12.95 7.33
C ALA A 202 27.63 12.88 5.86
N ASN A 203 27.02 12.00 5.04
CA ASN A 203 27.29 11.91 3.60
C ASN A 203 26.83 13.16 2.82
N ALA A 204 25.89 13.93 3.36
CA ALA A 204 25.45 15.21 2.81
C ALA A 204 26.29 16.40 3.31
N GLY A 205 27.36 16.17 4.08
CA GLY A 205 28.26 17.20 4.61
C GLY A 205 27.73 17.94 5.85
N CYS A 206 26.63 17.48 6.43
CA CYS A 206 26.01 18.07 7.62
C CYS A 206 26.34 17.23 8.87
N GLY A 207 27.51 17.46 9.47
CA GLY A 207 27.91 16.86 10.75
C GLY A 207 29.32 16.24 10.75
N ALA A 208 29.78 15.78 11.92
CA ALA A 208 31.10 15.16 12.07
C ALA A 208 31.13 13.76 11.38
N PRO A 209 32.20 13.43 10.63
CA PRO A 209 32.26 12.20 9.84
C PRO A 209 32.31 10.94 10.72
N LEU A 210 31.44 9.97 10.42
CA LEU A 210 31.40 8.66 11.07
C LEU A 210 32.12 7.64 10.17
N GLY A 211 33.44 7.58 10.30
CA GLY A 211 34.29 6.55 9.70
C GLY A 211 35.24 7.07 8.61
N PRO A 212 36.29 6.28 8.29
CA PRO A 212 37.31 6.65 7.33
C PRO A 212 36.68 6.83 5.94
N SER A 213 37.09 7.89 5.25
CA SER A 213 36.52 8.27 3.96
C SER A 213 36.66 7.10 2.97
N PRO A 214 35.70 6.90 2.04
CA PRO A 214 35.90 6.03 0.88
C PRO A 214 37.23 6.29 0.15
N ASP A 215 37.73 7.53 0.22
CA ASP A 215 39.04 7.93 -0.31
C ASP A 215 40.22 7.32 0.47
N ASP A 216 40.09 7.16 1.79
CA ASP A 216 41.14 6.54 2.64
C ASP A 216 41.27 5.04 2.37
N VAL A 217 40.15 4.36 2.07
CA VAL A 217 40.15 2.93 1.70
C VAL A 217 40.75 2.74 0.29
N LEU A 218 40.46 3.65 -0.63
CA LEU A 218 41.04 3.67 -1.98
C LEU A 218 42.55 3.94 -1.95
N ALA A 219 43.01 4.84 -1.09
CA ALA A 219 44.44 5.09 -0.85
C ALA A 219 45.14 3.83 -0.30
N ARG A 220 44.55 3.16 0.70
CA ARG A 220 45.11 1.93 1.29
C ARG A 220 45.17 0.76 0.30
N LEU A 221 44.19 0.62 -0.60
CA LEU A 221 44.18 -0.41 -1.64
C LEU A 221 45.25 -0.14 -2.71
N ARG A 222 45.48 1.13 -3.06
CA ARG A 222 46.55 1.54 -3.99
C ARG A 222 47.94 1.28 -3.41
N GLU A 223 48.16 1.58 -2.13
CA GLU A 223 49.42 1.24 -1.45
C GLU A 223 49.68 -0.27 -1.43
N ARG A 224 48.64 -1.08 -1.18
CA ARG A 224 48.75 -2.54 -1.19
C ARG A 224 49.10 -3.10 -2.57
N MET A 225 48.59 -2.48 -3.63
CA MET A 225 48.91 -2.84 -5.01
C MET A 225 50.36 -2.48 -5.38
N ASN A 226 50.85 -1.33 -4.93
CA ASN A 226 52.25 -0.92 -5.15
C ASN A 226 53.27 -1.70 -4.30
N SER A 227 52.86 -2.31 -3.19
CA SER A 227 53.73 -3.16 -2.36
C SER A 227 53.89 -4.60 -2.88
N ALA A 228 53.14 -4.98 -3.92
CA ALA A 228 53.13 -6.32 -4.51
C ALA A 228 53.79 -6.37 -5.91
N ALA A 229 54.45 -5.29 -6.33
CA ALA A 229 55.28 -5.17 -7.54
C ALA A 229 56.73 -4.92 -7.13
#